data_AF-A0A920FNJ1-F1
#
_entry.id   AF-A0A920FNJ1-F1
#
_cell.length_a   1.000
_cell.length_b   1.000
_cell.length_c   1.000
_cell.angle_alpha   90.00
_cell.angle_beta   90.00
_cell.angle_gamma   90.00
#
_symmetry.space_group_name_H-M   'P 1'
#
loop_
_entity.id
_entity.type
_entity.pdbx_description
1 polymer ?
#
loop_
_entity_poly.entity_id
_entity_poly.type
_entity_poly.pdbx_seq_one_letter_code
_entity_poly.pdbx_strand_id
1 'polypeptide(L)'
;MNHPQKSHRAICGGGRYDSLLSTYGGETIPAVGFGFGDVVILDVLEEHGRSPDLSRKLDFTIIPFDSTQVGTALKLAGDLRTLGWSVECNFGLRKMKKALQQASESGADRALLLFPKNWNGTRWLFGT
;
A
#
# COMPACT_ATOMS: atom_id res chain seq x y z
N MET A 1 9.33 14.07 45.85
CA MET A 1 8.53 14.97 44.99
C MET A 1 8.17 14.21 43.73
N ASN A 2 6.95 13.69 43.67
CA ASN A 2 6.44 12.97 42.50
C ASN A 2 6.25 13.97 41.37
N HIS A 3 7.06 13.86 40.32
CA HIS A 3 6.77 14.53 39.07
C HIS A 3 5.60 13.75 38.43
N PRO A 4 4.42 14.34 38.21
CA PRO A 4 3.43 13.68 37.36
C PRO A 4 4.07 13.53 35.99
N GLN A 5 4.32 12.29 35.57
CA GLN A 5 4.66 11.95 34.20
C GLN A 5 3.50 12.49 33.35
N LYS A 6 3.70 13.60 32.62
CA LYS A 6 2.73 14.10 31.64
C LYS A 6 2.61 13.02 30.57
N SER A 7 1.63 12.13 30.71
CA SER A 7 1.65 10.87 29.95
C SER A 7 1.34 11.06 28.47
N HIS A 8 0.78 12.19 28.01
CA HIS A 8 0.48 12.35 26.59
C HIS A 8 0.74 13.78 26.07
N ARG A 9 1.49 13.87 24.97
CA ARG A 9 1.54 15.05 24.10
C ARG A 9 0.17 15.22 23.45
N ALA A 10 -0.25 16.46 23.14
CA ALA A 10 -1.52 16.68 22.46
C ALA A 10 -1.52 15.96 21.09
N ILE A 11 -2.53 15.11 20.85
CA ILE A 11 -2.69 14.34 19.59
C ILE A 11 -3.22 15.26 18.48
N CYS A 12 -4.13 16.15 18.83
CA CYS A 12 -4.69 17.17 17.95
C CYS A 12 -4.77 18.53 18.66
N GLY A 13 -4.86 19.59 17.88
CA GLY A 13 -5.06 20.95 18.35
C GLY A 13 -5.79 21.77 17.29
N GLY A 14 -6.55 22.77 17.71
CA GLY A 14 -7.34 23.56 16.80
C GLY A 14 -8.01 24.74 17.48
N GLY A 15 -8.82 25.46 16.72
CA GLY A 15 -9.55 26.62 17.22
C GLY A 15 -10.38 27.32 16.17
N ARG A 16 -10.99 28.42 16.61
CA ARG A 16 -11.64 29.40 15.74
C ARG A 16 -10.63 30.44 15.31
N TYR A 17 -10.71 30.86 14.05
CA TYR A 17 -9.84 31.85 13.45
C TYR A 17 -10.68 32.87 12.68
N ASP A 18 -10.91 34.03 13.30
CA ASP A 18 -11.76 35.07 12.71
C ASP A 18 -11.06 35.89 11.62
N SER A 19 -9.72 35.91 11.63
CA SER A 19 -8.92 36.78 10.75
C SER A 19 -7.89 36.04 9.91
N LEU A 20 -7.88 34.70 9.94
CA LEU A 20 -6.84 33.90 9.26
C LEU A 20 -6.71 34.24 7.77
N LEU A 21 -7.83 34.34 7.07
CA LEU A 21 -7.85 34.62 5.63
C LEU A 21 -7.42 36.06 5.32
N SER A 22 -7.75 37.02 6.19
CA SER A 22 -7.35 38.42 6.03
C SER A 22 -5.84 38.62 6.12
N THR A 23 -5.13 37.78 6.89
CA THR A 23 -3.65 37.80 6.94
C THR A 23 -3.00 37.44 5.59
N TYR A 24 -3.73 36.76 4.71
CA TYR A 24 -3.29 36.39 3.36
C TYR A 24 -3.97 37.21 2.25
N GLY A 25 -4.59 38.35 2.59
CA GLY A 25 -5.23 39.25 1.61
C GLY A 25 -6.62 38.81 1.13
N GLY A 26 -7.22 37.81 1.78
CA GLY A 26 -8.60 37.41 1.55
C GLY A 26 -9.60 38.23 2.37
N GLU A 27 -10.90 37.98 2.15
CA GLU A 27 -11.96 38.56 2.96
C GLU A 27 -11.92 38.06 4.42
N THR A 28 -12.40 38.89 5.35
CA THR A 28 -12.53 38.51 6.76
C THR A 28 -13.72 37.56 6.93
N ILE A 29 -13.42 36.27 6.85
CA ILE A 29 -14.40 35.19 7.02
C ILE A 29 -14.00 34.36 8.24
N PRO A 30 -14.89 34.19 9.23
CA PRO A 30 -14.60 33.36 10.39
C PRO A 30 -14.49 31.88 9.99
N ALA A 31 -13.42 31.23 10.45
CA ALA A 31 -13.15 29.82 10.19
C ALA A 31 -12.98 29.04 11.50
N VAL A 32 -13.14 27.73 11.44
CA VAL A 32 -12.78 26.79 12.51
C VAL A 32 -11.98 25.65 11.89
N GLY A 33 -10.98 25.16 12.61
CA GLY A 33 -10.13 24.08 12.10
C GLY A 33 -9.33 23.43 13.22
N PHE A 34 -8.86 22.23 12.93
CA PHE A 34 -7.93 21.51 13.79
C PHE A 34 -6.91 20.78 12.90
N GLY A 35 -5.77 20.45 13.50
CA GLY A 35 -4.76 19.59 12.92
C GLY A 35 -4.36 18.51 13.91
N PHE A 36 -3.79 17.43 13.39
CA PHE A 36 -3.19 16.36 14.16
C PHE A 36 -1.89 15.91 13.50
N GLY A 37 -1.00 15.30 14.27
CA GLY A 37 0.25 14.74 13.76
C GLY A 37 0.16 13.23 13.62
N ASP A 38 0.47 12.71 12.44
CA ASP A 38 0.56 11.28 12.15
C ASP A 38 1.57 10.56 13.05
N VAL A 39 2.74 11.17 13.30
CA VAL A 39 3.77 10.64 14.21
C VAL A 39 3.21 10.42 15.63
N VAL A 40 2.50 11.41 16.18
CA VAL A 40 1.94 11.32 17.55
C VAL A 40 0.83 10.29 17.61
N ILE A 41 0.03 10.15 16.55
CA ILE A 41 -1.00 9.10 16.47
C ILE A 41 -0.35 7.71 16.46
N LEU A 42 0.72 7.52 15.69
CA LEU A 42 1.44 6.24 15.64
C LEU A 42 2.03 5.87 17.00
N ASP A 43 2.67 6.81 17.70
CA ASP A 43 3.22 6.60 19.05
C ASP A 43 2.10 6.16 20.03
N VAL A 44 0.95 6.85 20.01
CA VAL A 44 -0.19 6.51 20.87
C VAL A 44 -0.76 5.14 20.55
N LEU A 45 -0.86 4.78 19.27
CA LEU A 45 -1.31 3.44 18.85
C LEU A 45 -0.35 2.36 19.32
N GLU A 46 0.96 2.59 19.23
CA GLU A 46 1.99 1.65 19.70
C GLU A 46 1.93 1.47 21.23
N GLU A 47 1.86 2.55 22.00
CA GLU A 47 1.73 2.52 23.47
C GLU A 47 0.51 1.70 23.95
N HIS A 48 -0.59 1.75 23.20
CA HIS A 48 -1.83 1.03 23.54
C HIS A 48 -1.91 -0.36 22.90
N GLY A 49 -0.89 -0.82 22.18
CA GLY A 49 -0.92 -2.09 21.45
C GLY A 49 -2.01 -2.13 20.38
N ARG A 50 -2.32 -0.98 19.77
CA ARG A 50 -3.34 -0.78 18.72
C ARG A 50 -2.73 -0.43 17.37
N SER A 51 -1.46 -0.75 17.16
CA SER A 51 -0.82 -0.59 15.85
C SER A 51 -1.61 -1.39 14.78
N PRO A 52 -2.00 -0.75 13.67
CA PRO A 52 -2.69 -1.46 12.60
C PRO A 52 -1.74 -2.45 11.93
N ASP A 53 -2.25 -3.63 11.58
CA ASP A 53 -1.54 -4.50 10.65
C ASP A 53 -1.61 -3.88 9.25
N LEU A 54 -0.50 -3.29 8.83
CA LEU A 54 -0.33 -2.70 7.49
C LEU A 54 0.26 -3.72 6.50
N SER A 55 0.28 -5.01 6.83
CA SER A 55 0.73 -6.03 5.90
C SER A 55 -0.10 -5.97 4.62
N ARG A 56 0.59 -5.69 3.51
CA ARG A 56 -0.02 -5.69 2.20
C ARG A 56 -0.28 -7.14 1.81
N LYS A 57 -1.52 -7.61 1.98
CA LYS A 57 -1.92 -8.92 1.45
C LYS A 57 -2.01 -8.83 -0.06
N LEU A 58 -1.14 -9.57 -0.73
CA LEU A 58 -1.09 -9.68 -2.16
C LEU A 58 -1.51 -11.11 -2.53
N ASP A 59 -2.64 -11.27 -3.20
CA ASP A 59 -3.14 -12.62 -3.52
C ASP A 59 -2.37 -13.22 -4.69
N PHE A 60 -2.06 -12.39 -5.70
CA PHE A 60 -1.39 -12.82 -6.92
C PHE A 60 -0.29 -11.87 -7.37
N THR A 61 0.83 -12.44 -7.80
CA THR A 61 1.83 -11.75 -8.62
C THR A 61 1.92 -12.39 -10.00
N ILE A 62 1.77 -11.61 -11.05
CA ILE A 62 1.79 -12.08 -12.44
C ILE A 62 3.17 -11.80 -13.05
N ILE A 63 3.81 -12.85 -13.57
CA ILE A 63 5.13 -12.79 -14.17
C ILE A 63 4.99 -13.13 -15.67
N PRO A 64 5.01 -12.15 -16.58
CA PRO A 64 5.12 -12.42 -18.01
C PRO A 64 6.50 -13.00 -18.33
N PHE A 65 6.54 -13.99 -19.22
CA PHE A 65 7.79 -14.60 -19.70
C PHE A 65 8.52 -13.68 -20.68
N ASP A 66 7.78 -12.92 -21.49
CA ASP A 66 8.34 -11.93 -22.42
C ASP A 66 7.45 -10.68 -22.55
N SER A 67 7.95 -9.68 -23.28
CA SER A 67 7.26 -8.39 -23.46
C SER A 67 5.95 -8.48 -24.22
N THR A 68 5.76 -9.49 -25.08
CA THR A 68 4.54 -9.67 -25.88
C THR A 68 3.35 -10.05 -25.01
N GLN A 69 3.60 -10.61 -23.82
CA GLN A 69 2.57 -11.04 -22.90
C GLN A 69 2.16 -9.98 -21.88
N VAL A 70 2.81 -8.82 -21.86
CA VAL A 70 2.49 -7.74 -20.90
C VAL A 70 1.03 -7.30 -21.00
N GLY A 71 0.49 -7.20 -22.22
CA GLY A 71 -0.93 -6.89 -22.43
C GLY A 71 -1.87 -7.95 -21.84
N THR A 72 -1.55 -9.23 -22.03
CA THR A 72 -2.29 -10.35 -21.45
C THR A 72 -2.19 -10.36 -19.92
N ALA A 73 -1.01 -10.07 -19.36
CA ALA A 73 -0.80 -9.96 -17.93
C ALA A 73 -1.64 -8.84 -17.31
N LEU A 74 -1.68 -7.67 -17.94
CA LEU A 74 -2.49 -6.53 -17.51
C LEU A 74 -3.99 -6.84 -17.55
N LYS A 75 -4.45 -7.50 -18.62
CA LYS A 75 -5.85 -7.93 -18.73
C LYS A 75 -6.24 -8.90 -17.62
N LEU A 76 -5.44 -9.94 -17.40
CA LEU A 76 -5.65 -10.91 -16.33
C LEU A 76 -5.65 -10.25 -14.95
N ALA A 77 -4.74 -9.31 -14.71
CA ALA A 77 -4.72 -8.54 -13.47
C ALA A 77 -5.98 -7.70 -13.28
N GLY A 78 -6.50 -7.10 -14.36
CA GLY A 78 -7.78 -6.39 -14.36
C GLY A 78 -8.93 -7.31 -13.97
N ASP A 79 -9.05 -8.45 -14.65
CA ASP A 79 -10.12 -9.44 -14.40
C ASP A 79 -10.09 -9.94 -12.94
N LEU A 80 -8.91 -10.27 -12.41
CA LEU A 80 -8.74 -10.70 -11.02
C LEU A 80 -9.07 -9.59 -10.01
N ARG A 81 -8.68 -8.34 -10.29
CA ARG A 81 -9.02 -7.19 -9.43
C ARG A 81 -10.52 -6.91 -9.43
N THR A 82 -11.22 -7.09 -10.55
CA THR A 82 -12.68 -6.97 -10.61
C THR A 82 -13.38 -8.03 -9.76
N LEU A 83 -12.75 -9.19 -9.56
CA LEU A 83 -13.22 -10.23 -8.64
C LEU A 83 -12.87 -9.96 -7.15
N GLY A 84 -12.20 -8.84 -6.86
CA GLY A 84 -11.84 -8.43 -5.50
C GLY A 84 -10.44 -8.85 -5.03
N TRP A 85 -9.64 -9.48 -5.89
CA TRP A 85 -8.29 -9.92 -5.52
C TRP A 85 -7.25 -8.80 -5.63
N SER A 86 -6.31 -8.78 -4.69
CA SER A 86 -5.11 -7.94 -4.71
C SER A 86 -4.08 -8.56 -5.65
N VAL A 87 -3.76 -7.86 -6.74
CA VAL A 87 -2.88 -8.37 -7.80
C VAL A 87 -1.79 -7.37 -8.16
N GLU A 88 -0.57 -7.86 -8.34
CA GLU A 88 0.59 -7.12 -8.84
C GLU A 88 1.12 -7.78 -10.11
N CYS A 89 1.74 -6.99 -10.99
CA CYS A 89 2.38 -7.49 -12.20
C CYS A 89 3.85 -7.13 -12.19
N ASN A 90 4.73 -8.11 -12.31
CA ASN A 90 6.17 -7.89 -12.40
C ASN A 90 6.57 -7.63 -13.86
N PHE A 91 6.62 -6.36 -14.27
CA PHE A 91 7.01 -5.97 -15.62
C PHE A 91 8.52 -5.89 -15.84
N GLY A 92 9.35 -6.26 -14.85
CA GLY A 92 10.79 -6.08 -14.93
C GLY A 92 11.48 -6.87 -16.04
N LEU A 93 10.77 -7.82 -16.69
CA LEU A 93 11.28 -8.73 -17.74
C LEU A 93 12.69 -9.25 -17.41
N ARG A 94 12.94 -9.49 -16.12
CA ARG A 94 14.23 -9.93 -15.59
C ARG A 94 14.37 -11.42 -15.88
N LYS A 95 15.60 -11.93 -15.82
CA LYS A 95 15.86 -13.38 -15.81
C LYS A 95 14.92 -14.07 -14.81
N MET A 96 14.30 -15.18 -15.22
CA MET A 96 13.27 -15.89 -14.44
C MET A 96 13.63 -16.09 -12.96
N LYS A 97 14.87 -16.46 -12.66
CA LYS A 97 15.37 -16.60 -11.28
C LYS A 97 15.18 -15.33 -10.43
N LYS A 98 15.47 -14.15 -11.00
CA LYS A 98 15.27 -12.86 -10.31
C LYS A 98 13.79 -12.50 -10.19
N ALA A 99 12.99 -12.82 -11.21
CA ALA A 99 11.55 -12.56 -11.17
C ALA A 99 10.86 -13.40 -10.08
N LEU A 100 11.24 -14.67 -9.91
CA LEU A 100 10.75 -15.55 -8.85
C LEU A 100 11.22 -15.11 -7.47
N GLN A 101 12.48 -14.68 -7.33
CA GLN A 101 12.97 -14.09 -6.07
C GLN A 101 12.14 -12.88 -5.66
N GLN A 102 11.86 -11.97 -6.61
CA GLN A 102 11.01 -10.80 -6.35
C GLN A 102 9.58 -11.18 -6.00
N ALA A 103 9.01 -12.21 -6.63
CA ALA A 103 7.68 -12.71 -6.30
C ALA A 103 7.62 -13.31 -4.88
N SER A 104 8.68 -13.97 -4.44
CA SER A 104 8.80 -14.44 -3.05
C SER A 104 8.93 -13.27 -2.07
N GLU A 105 9.64 -12.21 -2.44
CA GLU A 105 9.84 -11.01 -1.63
C GLU A 105 8.60 -10.10 -1.61
N SER A 106 7.71 -10.19 -2.61
CA SER A 106 6.51 -9.35 -2.69
C SER A 106 5.44 -9.71 -1.68
N GLY A 107 5.59 -10.83 -0.96
CA GLY A 107 4.57 -11.33 -0.02
C GLY A 107 3.28 -11.76 -0.71
N ALA A 108 3.38 -12.23 -1.97
CA ALA A 108 2.23 -12.74 -2.69
C ALA A 108 1.91 -14.17 -2.25
N ASP A 109 0.63 -14.48 -2.03
CA ASP A 109 0.19 -15.85 -1.75
C ASP A 109 0.44 -16.78 -2.94
N ARG A 110 0.32 -16.26 -4.17
CA ARG A 110 0.45 -17.06 -5.40
C ARG A 110 1.20 -16.30 -6.50
N ALA A 111 2.01 -17.03 -7.26
CA ALA A 111 2.65 -16.52 -8.47
C ALA A 111 2.03 -17.15 -9.73
N LEU A 112 1.65 -16.30 -10.69
CA LEU A 112 1.11 -16.69 -11.99
C LEU A 112 2.14 -16.43 -13.08
N LEU A 113 2.79 -17.48 -13.57
CA LEU A 113 3.73 -17.39 -14.68
C LEU A 113 2.99 -17.55 -16.02
N LEU A 114 3.14 -16.58 -16.91
CA LEU A 114 2.53 -16.63 -18.23
C LEU A 114 3.53 -17.19 -19.24
N PHE A 115 3.16 -18.29 -19.90
CA PHE A 115 3.96 -18.87 -20.98
C PHE A 115 3.34 -18.58 -22.35
N PRO A 116 4.15 -18.43 -23.41
CA PRO A 116 3.63 -18.20 -24.74
C PRO A 116 2.83 -19.43 -25.21
N LYS A 117 1.85 -19.22 -26.08
CA LYS A 117 0.87 -20.27 -26.47
C LYS A 117 1.51 -21.52 -27.10
N ASN A 118 2.68 -21.37 -27.69
CA ASN A 118 3.50 -22.42 -28.30
C ASN A 118 4.50 -23.08 -27.32
N TRP A 119 4.32 -22.89 -26.01
CA TRP A 119 5.17 -23.52 -25.00
C TRP A 119 4.86 -25.02 -24.86
N ASN A 120 5.84 -25.86 -25.19
CA ASN A 120 5.75 -27.33 -25.12
C ASN A 120 6.15 -27.92 -23.75
N GLY A 121 6.36 -27.09 -22.72
CA GLY A 121 6.74 -27.56 -21.39
C GLY A 121 5.54 -27.84 -20.48
N THR A 122 5.71 -28.81 -19.58
CA THR A 122 4.71 -29.24 -18.59
C THR A 122 4.22 -28.06 -17.74
N ARG A 123 2.89 -27.92 -17.62
CA ARG A 123 2.21 -26.86 -16.88
C ARG A 123 2.42 -27.09 -15.38
N TRP A 124 3.26 -26.28 -14.73
CA TRP A 124 3.45 -26.33 -13.28
C TRP A 124 2.75 -25.15 -12.61
N LEU A 125 1.73 -25.45 -11.82
CA LEU A 125 1.17 -24.54 -10.81
C LEU A 125 1.68 -25.05 -9.46
N PHE A 126 2.61 -24.34 -8.83
CA PHE A 126 2.92 -24.55 -7.42
C PHE A 126 2.45 -23.32 -6.65
N GLY A 127 1.43 -23.51 -5.83
CA GLY A 127 1.20 -22.72 -4.63
C GLY A 127 1.62 -23.59 -3.45
N THR A 128 2.37 -23.01 -2.52
CA THR A 128 2.43 -23.48 -1.13
C THR A 128 1.26 -22.89 -0.36
#